data_AF-A0A1S1MZP5-F1
#
_entry.id   AF-A0A1S1MZP5-F1
#
_cell.length_a   1.000
_cell.length_b   1.000
_cell.length_c   1.000
_cell.angle_alpha   90.00
_cell.angle_beta   90.00
_cell.angle_gamma   90.00
#
_symmetry.space_group_name_H-M   'P 1'
#
loop_
_entity.id
_entity.type
_entity.pdbx_description
1 polymer ?
#
loop_
_entity_poly.entity_id
_entity_poly.type
_entity_poly.pdbx_seq_one_letter_code
_entity_poly.pdbx_strand_id
1 'polypeptide(L)'
;MKALLIATLSLTSAASAYAFPVKVFEAEEQCQSRMTSQGERFVPPCQFSGMNVYAQKNNTYASGSLINNGLFKTMLNYTFACESIRPLSVRFTLSNADGSSVSNRIAGSRTYEPSSVELTHGNNASVLNFSELSGATGFQAIKPGCLLEVQQLVTYPEPRYFNQVATHLVSFNVHLEGMFAQAVPSTGHTNLLTAINNTIASLEFMQFDVEDEILAAELQDVLSDLSSTKTYLESNCGTGSYSSLCTAQLANLRSSLSSALYVNESNISQLYNFLNSQTAWLASKYVGRDRTILQNAVSKLRTRL
;
A
#
# COMPACT_ATOMS: atom_id res chain seq x y z
N MET A 1 33.03 4.26 43.24
CA MET A 1 31.94 4.52 42.28
C MET A 1 31.80 3.31 41.36
N LYS A 2 30.77 2.49 41.57
CA LYS A 2 30.46 1.32 40.72
C LYS A 2 29.32 1.74 39.79
N ALA A 3 29.59 1.83 38.50
CA ALA A 3 28.57 2.08 37.49
C ALA A 3 27.78 0.78 37.25
N LEU A 4 26.50 0.79 37.61
CA LEU A 4 25.55 -0.25 37.22
C LEU A 4 24.99 0.14 35.85
N LEU A 5 25.42 -0.58 34.81
CA LEU A 5 24.76 -0.54 33.50
C LEU A 5 23.51 -1.43 33.57
N ILE A 6 22.35 -0.81 33.69
CA ILE A 6 21.06 -1.47 33.52
C ILE A 6 20.76 -1.45 32.02
N ALA A 7 21.06 -2.55 31.34
CA ALA A 7 20.57 -2.79 29.99
C ALA A 7 19.07 -3.10 30.08
N THR A 8 18.25 -2.12 29.74
CA THR A 8 16.83 -2.33 29.46
C THR A 8 16.71 -3.12 28.16
N LEU A 9 16.59 -4.46 28.28
CA LEU A 9 16.01 -5.27 27.21
C LEU A 9 14.55 -4.85 27.06
N SER A 10 14.29 -3.91 26.15
CA SER A 10 12.97 -3.71 25.59
C SER A 10 12.61 -4.97 24.78
N LEU A 11 11.82 -5.85 25.39
CA LEU A 11 11.06 -6.88 24.66
C LEU A 11 10.05 -6.16 23.77
N THR A 12 10.46 -5.77 22.57
CA THR A 12 9.52 -5.61 21.48
C THR A 12 8.98 -7.01 21.20
N SER A 13 7.66 -7.17 21.29
CA SER A 13 6.97 -8.38 20.86
C SER A 13 7.40 -8.67 19.43
N ALA A 14 8.31 -9.63 19.27
CA ALA A 14 8.66 -10.14 17.97
C ALA A 14 7.37 -10.69 17.37
N ALA A 15 6.83 -9.98 16.38
CA ALA A 15 5.86 -10.57 15.47
C ALA A 15 6.53 -11.84 14.95
N SER A 16 6.02 -13.00 15.37
CA SER A 16 6.51 -14.29 14.92
C SER A 16 6.28 -14.37 13.42
N ALA A 17 7.31 -14.03 12.65
CA ALA A 17 7.30 -14.20 11.22
C ALA A 17 7.30 -15.71 10.97
N TYR A 18 6.18 -16.25 10.50
CA TYR A 18 6.15 -17.62 10.02
C TYR A 18 7.15 -17.78 8.87
N ALA A 19 7.97 -18.82 8.94
CA ALA A 19 8.70 -19.30 7.78
C ALA A 19 7.68 -19.97 6.86
N PHE A 20 7.53 -19.44 5.65
CA PHE A 20 6.68 -20.05 4.62
C PHE A 20 7.46 -21.14 3.88
N PRO A 21 6.82 -22.23 3.43
CA PRO A 21 5.38 -22.50 3.50
C PRO A 21 4.89 -22.90 4.89
N VAL A 22 3.62 -22.61 5.20
CA VAL A 22 2.95 -23.00 6.44
C VAL A 22 1.91 -24.08 6.12
N LYS A 23 2.07 -25.27 6.70
CA LYS A 23 1.08 -26.34 6.61
C LYS A 23 -0.13 -26.00 7.49
N VAL A 24 -1.31 -25.97 6.88
CA VAL A 24 -2.58 -25.66 7.56
C VAL A 24 -3.38 -26.93 7.82
N PHE A 25 -3.37 -27.86 6.87
CA PHE A 25 -4.01 -29.15 7.01
C PHE A 25 -3.22 -30.23 6.30
N GLU A 26 -2.98 -31.36 6.96
CA GLU A 26 -2.35 -32.54 6.38
C GLU A 26 -3.09 -33.79 6.84
N ALA A 27 -3.67 -34.53 5.90
CA ALA A 27 -4.50 -35.68 6.24
C ALA A 27 -3.71 -36.77 6.98
N GLU A 28 -2.41 -36.90 6.69
CA GLU A 28 -1.54 -37.92 7.28
C GLU A 28 -1.25 -37.67 8.76
N GLU A 29 -1.15 -36.40 9.15
CA GLU A 29 -0.90 -35.99 10.52
C GLU A 29 -2.19 -35.85 11.32
N GLN A 30 -3.29 -35.46 10.66
CA GLN A 30 -4.50 -35.01 11.35
C GLN A 30 -5.69 -35.97 11.24
N CYS A 31 -5.67 -36.97 10.35
CA CYS A 31 -6.79 -37.93 10.20
C CYS A 31 -6.35 -39.36 10.55
N GLN A 32 -7.33 -40.27 10.71
CA GLN A 32 -7.04 -41.68 10.97
C GLN A 32 -6.69 -42.42 9.68
N SER A 33 -5.56 -43.13 9.65
CA SER A 33 -5.21 -44.02 8.55
C SER A 33 -5.98 -45.34 8.61
N ARG A 34 -6.40 -45.84 7.44
CA ARG A 34 -6.97 -47.18 7.23
C ARG A 34 -6.45 -47.80 5.94
N MET A 35 -6.08 -49.06 6.00
CA MET A 35 -5.73 -49.84 4.81
C MET A 35 -7.00 -50.30 4.08
N THR A 36 -7.09 -50.06 2.78
CA THR A 36 -8.19 -50.50 1.92
C THR A 36 -7.67 -51.35 0.76
N SER A 37 -8.56 -52.00 0.01
CA SER A 37 -8.19 -52.72 -1.22
C SER A 37 -7.59 -51.83 -2.31
N GLN A 38 -7.73 -50.50 -2.17
CA GLN A 38 -7.20 -49.47 -3.08
C GLN A 38 -5.98 -48.73 -2.50
N GLY A 39 -5.38 -49.27 -1.43
CA GLY A 39 -4.25 -48.69 -0.70
C GLY A 39 -4.67 -47.95 0.58
N GLU A 40 -3.70 -47.26 1.18
CA GLU A 40 -3.91 -46.46 2.39
C GLU A 40 -4.86 -45.29 2.10
N ARG A 41 -5.78 -45.04 3.04
CA ARG A 41 -6.74 -43.95 3.00
C ARG A 41 -6.86 -43.31 4.37
N PHE A 42 -7.04 -42.00 4.38
CA PHE A 42 -7.30 -41.22 5.59
C PHE A 42 -8.80 -40.98 5.73
N VAL A 43 -9.33 -41.21 6.93
CA VAL A 43 -10.77 -41.11 7.20
C VAL A 43 -11.04 -40.20 8.39
N PRO A 44 -12.18 -39.48 8.38
CA PRO A 44 -12.71 -38.81 9.55
C PRO A 44 -12.85 -39.67 10.82
N PRO A 45 -12.85 -39.04 12.02
CA PRO A 45 -12.70 -37.60 12.25
C PRO A 45 -11.24 -37.16 12.08
N CYS A 46 -11.05 -35.96 11.52
CA CYS A 46 -9.73 -35.31 11.47
C CYS A 46 -9.61 -34.26 12.58
N GLN A 47 -8.48 -34.23 13.28
CA GLN A 47 -8.16 -33.27 14.34
C GLN A 47 -7.73 -31.92 13.74
N PHE A 48 -8.65 -31.21 13.11
CA PHE A 48 -8.41 -29.86 12.62
C PHE A 48 -8.63 -28.84 13.72
N SER A 49 -7.55 -28.17 14.15
CA SER A 49 -7.62 -26.97 14.98
C SER A 49 -7.41 -25.75 14.10
N GLY A 50 -8.34 -24.80 14.15
CA GLY A 50 -8.17 -23.54 13.44
C GLY A 50 -6.87 -22.83 13.82
N MET A 51 -6.31 -22.09 12.88
CA MET A 51 -5.01 -21.42 13.06
C MET A 51 -5.00 -20.03 12.43
N ASN A 52 -4.16 -19.17 12.99
CA ASN A 52 -3.90 -17.84 12.45
C ASN A 52 -2.52 -17.83 11.77
N VAL A 53 -2.46 -17.20 10.59
CA VAL A 53 -1.22 -16.92 9.87
C VAL A 53 -1.11 -15.40 9.70
N TYR A 54 0.00 -14.83 10.17
CA TYR A 54 0.26 -13.40 10.08
C TYR A 54 0.96 -13.03 8.78
N ALA A 55 0.53 -11.94 8.15
CA ALA A 55 1.16 -11.46 6.93
C ALA A 55 2.55 -10.91 7.20
N GLN A 56 3.50 -11.22 6.32
CA GLN A 56 4.80 -10.54 6.32
C GLN A 56 4.60 -9.11 5.82
N LYS A 57 5.22 -8.14 6.51
CA LYS A 57 5.17 -6.73 6.14
C LYS A 57 6.54 -6.12 6.39
N ASN A 58 7.04 -5.33 5.43
CA ASN A 58 8.25 -4.54 5.62
C ASN A 58 7.85 -3.13 6.07
N ASN A 59 8.21 -2.76 7.30
CA ASN A 59 7.89 -1.43 7.86
C ASN A 59 9.04 -0.41 7.70
N THR A 60 10.09 -0.77 6.94
CA THR A 60 11.22 0.14 6.71
C THR A 60 10.76 1.40 5.98
N TYR A 61 11.07 2.57 6.55
CA TYR A 61 10.64 3.91 6.09
C TYR A 61 9.12 4.17 6.10
N ALA A 62 8.33 3.36 6.82
CA ALA A 62 6.87 3.49 6.85
C ALA A 62 6.35 4.60 7.79
N SER A 63 7.09 5.69 8.00
CA SER A 63 6.75 6.71 9.01
C SER A 63 6.09 7.97 8.45
N GLY A 64 6.08 8.15 7.12
CA GLY A 64 5.48 9.32 6.47
C GLY A 64 3.95 9.29 6.53
N SER A 65 3.31 10.45 6.64
CA SER A 65 1.84 10.59 6.67
C SER A 65 1.19 9.99 5.43
N LEU A 66 1.75 10.26 4.24
CA LEU A 66 1.34 9.66 2.96
C LEU A 66 1.40 8.13 2.96
N ILE A 67 2.30 7.54 3.75
CA ILE A 67 2.46 6.08 3.83
C ILE A 67 1.50 5.51 4.87
N ASN A 68 1.34 6.18 6.01
CA ASN A 68 0.44 5.75 7.09
C ASN A 68 -1.04 5.76 6.67
N ASN A 69 -1.44 6.76 5.89
CA ASN A 69 -2.80 6.88 5.39
C ASN A 69 -3.02 6.17 4.04
N GLY A 70 -1.96 5.62 3.46
CA GLY A 70 -2.02 4.99 2.15
C GLY A 70 -2.74 3.63 2.13
N LEU A 71 -3.11 3.20 0.92
CA LEU A 71 -3.71 1.90 0.66
C LEU A 71 -2.65 0.82 0.48
N PHE A 72 -2.91 -0.34 1.08
CA PHE A 72 -2.07 -1.52 1.05
C PHE A 72 -2.86 -2.71 0.50
N LYS A 73 -2.11 -3.68 -0.03
CA LYS A 73 -2.64 -4.93 -0.54
C LYS A 73 -2.01 -6.08 0.23
N THR A 74 -2.84 -6.98 0.74
CA THR A 74 -2.39 -8.28 1.23
C THR A 74 -2.71 -9.35 0.20
N MET A 75 -1.69 -10.13 -0.16
CA MET A 75 -1.84 -11.27 -1.05
C MET A 75 -1.51 -12.57 -0.32
N LEU A 76 -2.48 -13.47 -0.35
CA LEU A 76 -2.38 -14.86 0.09
C LEU A 76 -2.12 -15.73 -1.14
N ASN A 77 -1.03 -16.50 -1.14
CA ASN A 77 -0.82 -17.62 -2.06
C ASN A 77 -0.91 -18.92 -1.29
N TYR A 78 -1.72 -19.86 -1.77
CA TYR A 78 -1.93 -21.15 -1.14
C TYR A 78 -2.07 -22.26 -2.18
N THR A 79 -1.94 -23.50 -1.72
CA THR A 79 -2.14 -24.72 -2.51
C THR A 79 -2.96 -25.69 -1.67
N PHE A 80 -4.04 -26.24 -2.23
CA PHE A 80 -4.79 -27.31 -1.59
C PHE A 80 -4.90 -28.52 -2.53
N ALA A 81 -3.88 -29.39 -2.50
CA ALA A 81 -3.93 -30.64 -3.21
C ALA A 81 -4.61 -31.67 -2.32
N CYS A 82 -5.79 -32.14 -2.68
CA CYS A 82 -6.52 -33.16 -1.94
C CYS A 82 -7.50 -33.92 -2.82
N GLU A 83 -7.22 -35.21 -3.04
CA GLU A 83 -8.19 -36.11 -3.66
C GLU A 83 -8.96 -36.87 -2.59
N SER A 84 -10.29 -36.75 -2.62
CA SER A 84 -11.17 -37.40 -1.66
C SER A 84 -12.55 -37.70 -2.27
N ILE A 85 -13.28 -38.64 -1.66
CA ILE A 85 -14.59 -39.09 -2.17
C ILE A 85 -15.61 -37.95 -2.20
N ARG A 86 -15.65 -37.15 -1.12
CA ARG A 86 -16.46 -35.92 -1.02
C ARG A 86 -15.53 -34.71 -0.96
N PRO A 87 -15.91 -33.55 -1.54
CA PRO A 87 -15.05 -32.36 -1.48
C PRO A 87 -14.69 -31.96 -0.05
N LEU A 88 -13.39 -31.84 0.23
CA LEU A 88 -12.88 -31.16 1.42
C LEU A 88 -12.76 -29.67 1.15
N SER A 89 -13.14 -28.85 2.12
CA SER A 89 -12.88 -27.42 2.05
C SER A 89 -12.58 -26.82 3.42
N VAL A 90 -11.70 -25.82 3.45
CA VAL A 90 -11.37 -25.07 4.67
C VAL A 90 -11.94 -23.66 4.55
N ARG A 91 -12.69 -23.22 5.56
CA ARG A 91 -13.16 -21.84 5.67
C ARG A 91 -12.02 -20.96 6.15
N PHE A 92 -11.80 -19.85 5.47
CA PHE A 92 -10.84 -18.83 5.88
C PHE A 92 -11.48 -17.45 5.93
N THR A 93 -10.89 -16.59 6.75
CA THR A 93 -11.14 -15.15 6.81
C THR A 93 -9.79 -14.44 6.79
N LEU A 94 -9.51 -13.70 5.73
CA LEU A 94 -8.42 -12.74 5.69
C LEU A 94 -8.98 -11.40 6.14
N SER A 95 -8.42 -10.85 7.20
CA SER A 95 -8.92 -9.63 7.84
C SER A 95 -7.79 -8.66 8.16
N ASN A 96 -8.14 -7.40 8.23
CA ASN A 96 -7.26 -6.33 8.67
C ASN A 96 -7.90 -5.57 9.85
N ALA A 97 -7.07 -4.91 10.65
CA ALA A 97 -7.51 -4.15 11.82
C ALA A 97 -8.43 -2.95 11.48
N ASP A 98 -8.45 -2.50 10.23
CA ASP A 98 -9.37 -1.45 9.74
C ASP A 98 -10.81 -1.94 9.50
N GLY A 99 -11.08 -3.24 9.70
CA GLY A 99 -12.39 -3.85 9.49
C GLY A 99 -12.60 -4.44 8.09
N SER A 100 -11.69 -4.20 7.15
CA SER A 100 -11.73 -4.86 5.84
C SER A 100 -11.48 -6.36 6.00
N SER A 101 -12.27 -7.16 5.29
CA SER A 101 -12.11 -8.61 5.32
C SER A 101 -12.65 -9.29 4.07
N VAL A 102 -12.06 -10.42 3.72
CA VAL A 102 -12.58 -11.36 2.73
C VAL A 102 -12.67 -12.74 3.37
N SER A 103 -13.85 -13.33 3.31
CA SER A 103 -14.11 -14.68 3.84
C SER A 103 -14.58 -15.59 2.72
N ASN A 104 -13.96 -16.75 2.60
CA ASN A 104 -14.35 -17.74 1.59
C ASN A 104 -13.98 -19.16 2.04
N ARG A 105 -14.21 -20.15 1.18
CA ARG A 105 -13.79 -21.54 1.36
C ARG A 105 -12.75 -21.90 0.31
N ILE A 106 -11.69 -22.56 0.76
CA ILE A 106 -10.65 -23.16 -0.09
C ILE A 106 -11.01 -24.63 -0.26
N ALA A 107 -11.39 -25.02 -1.48
CA ALA A 107 -11.69 -26.41 -1.81
C ALA A 107 -10.43 -27.15 -2.28
N GLY A 108 -10.34 -28.44 -1.95
CA GLY A 108 -9.26 -29.31 -2.40
C GLY A 108 -9.36 -29.59 -3.90
N SER A 109 -8.25 -29.45 -4.61
CA SER A 109 -8.10 -29.86 -6.01
C SER A 109 -7.39 -31.21 -6.09
N ARG A 110 -7.64 -31.99 -7.14
CA ARG A 110 -6.98 -33.30 -7.33
C ARG A 110 -5.49 -33.16 -7.63
N THR A 111 -5.09 -31.99 -8.14
CA THR A 111 -3.75 -31.66 -8.57
C THR A 111 -3.21 -30.48 -7.77
N TYR A 112 -1.89 -30.35 -7.74
CA TYR A 112 -1.25 -29.18 -7.14
C TYR A 112 -1.53 -27.95 -8.01
N GLU A 113 -2.38 -27.06 -7.50
CA GLU A 113 -2.80 -25.84 -8.18
C GLU A 113 -2.60 -24.64 -7.26
N PRO A 114 -1.59 -23.78 -7.52
CA PRO A 114 -1.43 -22.52 -6.81
C PRO A 114 -2.63 -21.62 -7.05
N SER A 115 -3.17 -21.07 -5.97
CA SER A 115 -4.27 -20.10 -5.99
C SER A 115 -3.91 -18.89 -5.16
N SER A 116 -4.48 -17.74 -5.50
CA SER A 116 -4.27 -16.50 -4.77
C SER A 116 -5.57 -15.81 -4.37
N VAL A 117 -5.52 -15.13 -3.23
CA VAL A 117 -6.58 -14.25 -2.73
C VAL A 117 -5.96 -12.92 -2.37
N GLU A 118 -6.65 -11.84 -2.69
CA GLU A 118 -6.18 -10.48 -2.51
C GLU A 118 -7.17 -9.70 -1.63
N LEU A 119 -6.65 -8.81 -0.80
CA LEU A 119 -7.42 -7.86 0.00
C LEU A 119 -6.72 -6.50 -0.05
N THR A 120 -7.44 -5.47 -0.48
CA THR A 120 -6.99 -4.06 -0.35
C THR A 120 -7.54 -3.47 0.94
N HIS A 121 -6.71 -2.77 1.69
CA HIS A 121 -6.97 -2.28 3.04
C HIS A 121 -6.01 -1.12 3.41
N GLY A 122 -6.16 -0.47 4.56
CA GLY A 122 -5.24 0.59 5.05
C GLY A 122 -3.91 0.06 5.58
N ASN A 123 -3.00 0.92 6.06
CA ASN A 123 -1.64 0.53 6.47
C ASN A 123 -1.52 -0.25 7.81
N ASN A 124 -2.33 -1.28 8.00
CA ASN A 124 -2.41 -2.08 9.22
C ASN A 124 -1.90 -3.51 8.99
N ALA A 125 -1.76 -4.28 10.08
CA ALA A 125 -1.37 -5.68 10.00
C ALA A 125 -2.57 -6.55 9.59
N SER A 126 -2.35 -7.46 8.63
CA SER A 126 -3.36 -8.40 8.16
C SER A 126 -3.14 -9.79 8.76
N VAL A 127 -4.25 -10.46 9.07
CA VAL A 127 -4.27 -11.80 9.67
C VAL A 127 -5.20 -12.70 8.87
N LEU A 128 -4.69 -13.88 8.53
CA LEU A 128 -5.47 -14.95 7.93
C LEU A 128 -5.87 -15.96 9.00
N ASN A 129 -7.16 -16.15 9.20
CA ASN A 129 -7.72 -17.14 10.11
C ASN A 129 -8.31 -18.30 9.31
N PHE A 130 -7.92 -19.53 9.63
CA PHE A 130 -8.60 -20.74 9.19
C PHE A 130 -9.47 -21.26 10.33
N SER A 131 -10.78 -21.34 10.12
CA SER A 131 -11.73 -21.54 11.22
C SER A 131 -12.33 -22.95 11.25
N GLU A 132 -12.52 -23.58 10.09
CA GLU A 132 -13.32 -24.81 10.00
C GLU A 132 -12.93 -25.64 8.77
N LEU A 133 -12.80 -26.96 8.96
CA LEU A 133 -12.67 -27.94 7.88
C LEU A 133 -14.02 -28.62 7.62
N SER A 134 -14.64 -28.31 6.50
CA SER A 134 -15.85 -28.97 5.99
C SER A 134 -15.48 -30.24 5.22
N GLY A 135 -16.31 -31.29 5.36
CA GLY A 135 -16.04 -32.60 4.75
C GLY A 135 -15.19 -33.53 5.62
N ALA A 136 -14.89 -33.13 6.86
CA ALA A 136 -14.11 -33.87 7.85
C ALA A 136 -14.92 -34.83 8.73
N THR A 137 -16.17 -35.15 8.36
CA THR A 137 -17.08 -36.02 9.12
C THR A 137 -17.93 -36.89 8.20
N GLY A 138 -18.33 -38.08 8.67
CA GLY A 138 -19.19 -39.01 7.92
C GLY A 138 -18.39 -39.94 7.00
N PHE A 139 -19.08 -40.58 6.05
CA PHE A 139 -18.45 -41.52 5.12
C PHE A 139 -17.56 -40.78 4.12
N GLN A 140 -16.25 -40.88 4.33
CA GLN A 140 -15.25 -40.17 3.57
C GLN A 140 -13.95 -40.99 3.54
N ALA A 141 -13.27 -40.96 2.39
CA ALA A 141 -11.92 -41.48 2.24
C ALA A 141 -11.08 -40.46 1.47
N ILE A 142 -9.92 -40.14 2.03
CA ILE A 142 -8.96 -39.15 1.53
C ILE A 142 -7.71 -39.92 1.09
N LYS A 143 -7.16 -39.59 -0.08
CA LYS A 143 -5.92 -40.19 -0.55
C LYS A 143 -4.70 -39.59 0.18
N PRO A 144 -3.57 -40.32 0.25
CA PRO A 144 -2.29 -39.77 0.69
C PRO A 144 -1.90 -38.51 -0.10
N GLY A 145 -1.15 -37.62 0.54
CA GLY A 145 -0.78 -36.32 -0.04
C GLY A 145 -1.88 -35.25 -0.04
N CYS A 146 -2.97 -35.43 0.73
CA CYS A 146 -3.96 -34.37 0.92
C CYS A 146 -3.44 -33.30 1.89
N LEU A 147 -3.08 -32.13 1.35
CA LEU A 147 -2.31 -31.08 2.02
C LEU A 147 -2.77 -29.69 1.59
N LEU A 148 -3.12 -28.85 2.58
CA LEU A 148 -3.31 -27.41 2.44
C LEU A 148 -2.10 -26.67 2.99
N GLU A 149 -1.45 -25.89 2.15
CA GLU A 149 -0.30 -25.06 2.50
C GLU A 149 -0.53 -23.61 2.11
N VAL A 150 -0.17 -22.70 3.01
CA VAL A 150 0.03 -21.29 2.68
C VAL A 150 1.47 -21.13 2.22
N GLN A 151 1.65 -20.89 0.93
CA GLN A 151 2.95 -20.70 0.31
C GLN A 151 3.50 -19.29 0.60
N GLN A 152 2.64 -18.30 0.74
CA GLN A 152 3.02 -16.92 1.03
C GLN A 152 1.82 -16.14 1.58
N LEU A 153 2.06 -15.26 2.56
CA LEU A 153 1.11 -14.21 2.94
C LEU A 153 1.89 -12.92 3.16
N VAL A 154 1.69 -11.93 2.29
CA VAL A 154 2.51 -10.70 2.27
C VAL A 154 1.60 -9.48 2.11
N THR A 155 1.83 -8.48 2.95
CA THR A 155 1.24 -7.15 2.88
C THR A 155 2.24 -6.17 2.30
N TYR A 156 1.84 -5.41 1.29
CA TYR A 156 2.69 -4.48 0.55
C TYR A 156 1.89 -3.26 0.06
N PRO A 157 2.57 -2.17 -0.37
CA PRO A 157 1.89 -0.96 -0.86
C PRO A 157 0.97 -1.28 -2.04
N GLU A 158 -0.26 -0.76 -2.05
CA GLU A 158 -1.18 -0.99 -3.18
C GLU A 158 -0.58 -0.32 -4.45
N PRO A 159 -0.31 -1.10 -5.52
CA PRO A 159 0.51 -0.61 -6.62
C PRO A 159 -0.07 0.55 -7.41
N ARG A 160 -1.39 0.55 -7.65
CA ARG A 160 -2.06 1.56 -8.47
C ARG A 160 -2.16 2.87 -7.70
N TYR A 161 -2.61 2.81 -6.45
CA TYR A 161 -2.70 3.94 -5.54
C TYR A 161 -1.34 4.64 -5.41
N PHE A 162 -0.28 3.92 -5.03
CA PHE A 162 1.03 4.56 -4.84
C PHE A 162 1.68 5.03 -6.15
N ASN A 163 1.35 4.42 -7.29
CA ASN A 163 1.77 4.92 -8.59
C ASN A 163 1.01 6.20 -9.01
N GLN A 164 -0.25 6.36 -8.63
CA GLN A 164 -1.00 7.59 -8.80
C GLN A 164 -0.46 8.69 -7.89
N VAL A 165 -0.28 8.43 -6.59
CA VAL A 165 0.32 9.38 -5.63
C VAL A 165 1.69 9.86 -6.15
N ALA A 166 2.56 8.95 -6.60
CA ALA A 166 3.84 9.33 -7.19
C ALA A 166 3.71 10.22 -8.43
N THR A 167 2.69 9.98 -9.27
CA THR A 167 2.42 10.81 -10.45
C THR A 167 1.98 12.22 -10.04
N HIS A 168 1.06 12.31 -9.08
CA HIS A 168 0.52 13.57 -8.60
C HIS A 168 1.59 14.41 -7.89
N LEU A 169 2.40 13.82 -7.02
CA LEU A 169 3.51 14.53 -6.36
C LEU A 169 4.49 15.11 -7.38
N VAL A 170 4.89 14.34 -8.40
CA VAL A 170 5.81 14.82 -9.45
C VAL A 170 5.17 15.91 -10.29
N SER A 171 3.91 15.73 -10.70
CA SER A 171 3.18 16.73 -11.49
C SER A 171 2.97 18.02 -10.69
N PHE A 172 2.65 17.91 -9.41
CA PHE A 172 2.47 19.04 -8.51
C PHE A 172 3.77 19.83 -8.39
N ASN A 173 4.91 19.14 -8.22
CA ASN A 173 6.23 19.79 -8.18
C ASN A 173 6.51 20.59 -9.45
N VAL A 174 6.23 20.02 -10.62
CA VAL A 174 6.42 20.70 -11.92
C VAL A 174 5.64 22.00 -12.00
N HIS A 175 4.37 21.96 -11.61
CA HIS A 175 3.51 23.14 -11.65
C HIS A 175 3.96 24.21 -10.66
N LEU A 176 4.36 23.81 -9.45
CA LEU A 176 4.91 24.71 -8.44
C LEU A 176 6.23 25.34 -8.90
N GLU A 177 7.16 24.56 -9.46
CA GLU A 177 8.44 25.04 -10.01
C GLU A 177 8.21 26.07 -11.12
N GLY A 178 7.29 25.76 -12.04
CA GLY A 178 6.91 26.65 -13.14
C GLY A 178 6.33 27.97 -12.63
N MET A 179 5.43 27.91 -11.65
CA MET A 179 4.87 29.11 -11.03
C MET A 179 5.90 29.90 -10.25
N PHE A 180 6.77 29.24 -9.50
CA PHE A 180 7.81 29.88 -8.72
C PHE A 180 8.80 30.64 -9.62
N ALA A 181 9.13 30.08 -10.79
CA ALA A 181 9.98 30.72 -11.79
C ALA A 181 9.30 31.94 -12.44
N GLN A 182 7.97 31.95 -12.53
CA GLN A 182 7.20 33.03 -13.15
C GLN A 182 6.77 34.12 -12.17
N ALA A 183 6.64 33.79 -10.87
CA ALA A 183 6.33 34.70 -9.78
C ALA A 183 7.53 35.61 -9.39
N VAL A 184 8.19 36.19 -10.39
CA VAL A 184 9.25 37.19 -10.21
C VAL A 184 8.62 38.58 -10.29
N PRO A 185 8.94 39.48 -9.35
CA PRO A 185 8.52 40.88 -9.46
C PRO A 185 8.97 41.48 -10.78
N SER A 186 8.02 41.77 -11.68
CA SER A 186 8.30 42.32 -13.00
C SER A 186 7.14 43.17 -13.50
N THR A 187 7.39 43.90 -14.59
CA THR A 187 6.41 44.71 -15.32
C THR A 187 5.39 43.92 -16.12
N GLY A 188 5.67 42.65 -16.38
CA GLY A 188 4.89 41.76 -17.24
C GLY A 188 3.68 41.15 -16.53
N HIS A 189 2.82 41.99 -15.96
CA HIS A 189 1.66 41.57 -15.15
C HIS A 189 0.70 40.62 -15.90
N THR A 190 0.46 40.81 -17.20
CA THR A 190 -0.45 39.97 -18.00
C THR A 190 0.06 38.55 -18.19
N ASN A 191 1.37 38.38 -18.38
CA ASN A 191 1.98 37.05 -18.55
C ASN A 191 1.90 36.25 -17.25
N LEU A 192 2.07 36.92 -16.11
CA LEU A 192 1.91 36.29 -14.81
C LEU A 192 0.47 35.90 -14.51
N LEU A 193 -0.52 36.75 -14.79
CA LEU A 193 -1.93 36.37 -14.60
C LEU A 193 -2.30 35.15 -15.46
N THR A 194 -1.80 35.11 -16.69
CA THR A 194 -2.00 33.96 -17.60
C THR A 194 -1.39 32.68 -17.01
N ALA A 195 -0.18 32.78 -16.47
CA ALA A 195 0.49 31.70 -15.76
C ALA A 195 -0.28 31.21 -14.54
N ILE A 196 -0.74 32.11 -13.67
CA ILE A 196 -1.54 31.77 -12.49
C ILE A 196 -2.82 31.04 -12.92
N ASN A 197 -3.52 31.54 -13.94
CA ASN A 197 -4.73 30.89 -14.47
C ASN A 197 -4.46 29.48 -14.99
N ASN A 198 -3.41 29.29 -15.78
CA ASN A 198 -3.05 27.97 -16.31
C ASN A 198 -2.69 26.98 -15.19
N THR A 199 -1.99 27.44 -14.15
CA THR A 199 -1.64 26.59 -13.02
C THR A 199 -2.84 26.27 -12.16
N ILE A 200 -3.71 27.25 -11.86
CA ILE A 200 -4.98 26.98 -11.17
C ILE A 200 -5.76 25.90 -11.92
N ALA A 201 -5.97 26.06 -13.23
CA ALA A 201 -6.71 25.07 -14.03
C ALA A 201 -6.06 23.67 -14.00
N SER A 202 -4.73 23.58 -14.00
CA SER A 202 -4.02 22.31 -13.92
C SER A 202 -4.12 21.66 -12.54
N LEU A 203 -4.03 22.45 -11.46
CA LEU A 203 -4.13 21.97 -10.09
C LEU A 203 -5.57 21.60 -9.72
N GLU A 204 -6.57 22.33 -10.21
CA GLU A 204 -7.98 21.99 -10.10
C GLU A 204 -8.27 20.65 -10.80
N PHE A 205 -7.73 20.44 -12.00
CA PHE A 205 -7.85 19.15 -12.69
C PHE A 205 -7.23 18.01 -11.85
N MET A 206 -6.03 18.22 -11.30
CA MET A 206 -5.38 17.24 -10.42
C MET A 206 -6.23 16.93 -9.18
N GLN A 207 -6.88 17.94 -8.59
CA GLN A 207 -7.71 17.78 -7.40
C GLN A 207 -8.87 16.79 -7.61
N PHE A 208 -9.42 16.70 -8.84
CA PHE A 208 -10.47 15.71 -9.15
C PHE A 208 -9.97 14.26 -9.13
N ASP A 209 -8.68 14.04 -9.38
CA ASP A 209 -8.09 12.71 -9.55
C ASP A 209 -7.31 12.23 -8.31
N VAL A 210 -7.11 13.09 -7.30
CA VAL A 210 -6.32 12.76 -6.10
C VAL A 210 -7.17 11.98 -5.10
N GLU A 211 -6.78 10.72 -4.88
CA GLU A 211 -7.37 9.85 -3.85
C GLU A 211 -6.73 10.05 -2.45
N ASP A 212 -5.56 10.68 -2.38
CA ASP A 212 -4.84 10.89 -1.12
C ASP A 212 -5.27 12.20 -0.44
N GLU A 213 -5.84 12.08 0.77
CA GLU A 213 -6.39 13.23 1.51
C GLU A 213 -5.34 14.29 1.89
N ILE A 214 -4.10 13.87 2.16
CA ILE A 214 -3.02 14.79 2.54
C ILE A 214 -2.63 15.64 1.33
N LEU A 215 -2.42 15.00 0.19
CA LEU A 215 -2.10 15.69 -1.05
C LEU A 215 -3.26 16.58 -1.51
N ALA A 216 -4.51 16.13 -1.34
CA ALA A 216 -5.70 16.94 -1.64
C ALA A 216 -5.76 18.21 -0.79
N ALA A 217 -5.41 18.12 0.51
CA ALA A 217 -5.34 19.28 1.39
C ALA A 217 -4.22 20.25 0.98
N GLU A 218 -3.01 19.73 0.72
CA GLU A 218 -1.88 20.55 0.25
C GLU A 218 -2.20 21.27 -1.08
N LEU A 219 -2.88 20.58 -2.01
CA LEU A 219 -3.37 21.17 -3.27
C LEU A 219 -4.37 22.30 -3.03
N GLN A 220 -5.33 22.10 -2.11
CA GLN A 220 -6.34 23.09 -1.78
C GLN A 220 -5.73 24.37 -1.20
N ASP A 221 -4.72 24.24 -0.34
CA ASP A 221 -4.02 25.39 0.25
C ASP A 221 -3.30 26.21 -0.83
N VAL A 222 -2.60 25.55 -1.76
CA VAL A 222 -1.93 26.23 -2.88
C VAL A 222 -2.93 26.88 -3.83
N LEU A 223 -4.05 26.22 -4.14
CA LEU A 223 -5.12 26.77 -4.98
C LEU A 223 -5.73 28.04 -4.36
N SER A 224 -5.91 28.05 -3.04
CA SER A 224 -6.38 29.22 -2.29
C SER A 224 -5.39 30.39 -2.39
N ASP A 225 -4.10 30.13 -2.17
CA ASP A 225 -3.03 31.15 -2.26
C ASP A 225 -2.91 31.74 -3.67
N LEU A 226 -3.00 30.90 -4.71
CA LEU A 226 -2.99 31.32 -6.11
C LEU A 226 -4.22 32.17 -6.46
N SER A 227 -5.40 31.73 -6.03
CA SER A 227 -6.66 32.45 -6.29
C SER A 227 -6.70 33.81 -5.59
N SER A 228 -6.29 33.86 -4.32
CA SER A 228 -6.19 35.12 -3.56
C SER A 228 -5.19 36.07 -4.21
N THR A 229 -4.02 35.55 -4.62
CA THR A 229 -3.01 36.36 -5.32
C THR A 229 -3.52 36.88 -6.66
N LYS A 230 -4.21 36.04 -7.45
CA LYS A 230 -4.83 36.45 -8.71
C LYS A 230 -5.78 37.63 -8.49
N THR A 231 -6.75 37.49 -7.59
CA THR A 231 -7.74 38.54 -7.31
C THR A 231 -7.08 39.85 -6.86
N TYR A 232 -6.04 39.75 -6.03
CA TYR A 232 -5.28 40.92 -5.59
C TYR A 232 -4.58 41.61 -6.76
N LEU A 233 -3.89 40.84 -7.60
CA LEU A 233 -3.17 41.35 -8.75
C LEU A 233 -4.13 41.99 -9.77
N GLU A 234 -5.26 41.35 -10.10
CA GLU A 234 -6.27 41.90 -11.01
C GLU A 234 -6.86 43.24 -10.51
N SER A 235 -7.04 43.37 -9.20
CA SER A 235 -7.67 44.55 -8.60
C SER A 235 -6.71 45.73 -8.38
N ASN A 236 -5.43 45.44 -8.09
CA ASN A 236 -4.48 46.44 -7.60
C ASN A 236 -3.27 46.67 -8.52
N CYS A 237 -3.05 45.80 -9.50
CA CYS A 237 -1.86 45.81 -10.36
C CYS A 237 -2.25 45.99 -11.82
N GLY A 238 -2.45 47.24 -12.27
CA GLY A 238 -2.67 47.53 -13.68
C GLY A 238 -1.40 47.44 -14.55
N THR A 239 -1.57 47.50 -15.87
CA THR A 239 -0.47 47.57 -16.84
C THR A 239 0.46 48.74 -16.52
N GLY A 240 1.75 48.47 -16.25
CA GLY A 240 2.73 49.50 -15.88
C GLY A 240 2.74 49.91 -14.39
N SER A 241 1.95 49.25 -13.54
CA SER A 241 1.96 49.47 -12.09
C SER A 241 3.17 48.81 -11.44
N TYR A 242 4.07 49.61 -10.86
CA TYR A 242 5.16 49.17 -9.98
C TYR A 242 4.84 49.45 -8.52
N SER A 243 3.57 49.33 -8.13
CA SER A 243 3.22 49.60 -6.73
C SER A 243 4.02 48.64 -5.83
N SER A 244 4.56 49.19 -4.74
CA SER A 244 5.24 48.40 -3.70
C SER A 244 4.35 47.25 -3.20
N LEU A 245 3.03 47.46 -3.25
CA LEU A 245 1.98 46.50 -2.94
C LEU A 245 1.97 45.29 -3.89
N CYS A 246 2.04 45.51 -5.21
CA CYS A 246 2.13 44.43 -6.19
C CYS A 246 3.42 43.62 -6.00
N THR A 247 4.54 44.31 -5.80
CA THR A 247 5.84 43.66 -5.53
C THR A 247 5.79 42.82 -4.25
N ALA A 248 5.17 43.33 -3.19
CA ALA A 248 5.00 42.61 -1.93
C ALA A 248 4.12 41.36 -2.09
N GLN A 249 3.00 41.47 -2.83
CA GLN A 249 2.13 40.30 -3.05
C GLN A 249 2.83 39.20 -3.86
N LEU A 250 3.66 39.57 -4.84
CA LEU A 250 4.47 38.60 -5.58
C LEU A 250 5.53 37.93 -4.71
N ALA A 251 6.16 38.68 -3.80
CA ALA A 251 7.08 38.12 -2.83
C ALA A 251 6.37 37.14 -1.87
N ASN A 252 5.15 37.46 -1.43
CA ASN A 252 4.33 36.56 -0.60
C ASN A 252 4.01 35.27 -1.34
N LEU A 253 3.50 35.36 -2.58
CA LEU A 253 3.21 34.18 -3.41
C LEU A 253 4.46 33.31 -3.60
N ARG A 254 5.60 33.93 -3.92
CA ARG A 254 6.86 33.21 -4.09
C ARG A 254 7.31 32.51 -2.81
N SER A 255 7.07 33.10 -1.64
CA SER A 255 7.33 32.48 -0.34
C SER A 255 6.42 31.29 -0.07
N SER A 256 5.11 31.40 -0.36
CA SER A 256 4.16 30.30 -0.27
C SER A 256 4.55 29.14 -1.19
N LEU A 257 4.84 29.43 -2.47
CA LEU A 257 5.26 28.44 -3.45
C LEU A 257 6.58 27.76 -3.04
N SER A 258 7.55 28.51 -2.51
CA SER A 258 8.79 27.93 -2.00
C SER A 258 8.54 26.96 -0.84
N SER A 259 7.61 27.30 0.06
CA SER A 259 7.26 26.45 1.20
C SER A 259 6.55 25.19 0.73
N ALA A 260 5.60 25.32 -0.20
CA ALA A 260 4.89 24.20 -0.81
C ALA A 260 5.83 23.26 -1.58
N LEU A 261 6.79 23.80 -2.35
CA LEU A 261 7.83 23.03 -3.03
C LEU A 261 8.65 22.20 -2.04
N TYR A 262 9.13 22.83 -0.97
CA TYR A 262 9.92 22.14 0.05
C TYR A 262 9.16 20.98 0.70
N VAL A 263 7.88 21.18 1.02
CA VAL A 263 7.01 20.13 1.58
C VAL A 263 6.82 18.99 0.56
N ASN A 264 6.50 19.32 -0.69
CA ASN A 264 6.27 18.33 -1.73
C ASN A 264 7.56 17.54 -2.08
N GLU A 265 8.72 18.17 -2.10
CA GLU A 265 10.03 17.52 -2.29
C GLU A 265 10.38 16.58 -1.13
N SER A 266 10.04 16.97 0.10
CA SER A 266 10.15 16.08 1.27
C SER A 266 9.22 14.86 1.12
N ASN A 267 7.97 15.08 0.71
CA ASN A 267 7.00 14.01 0.43
C ASN A 267 7.50 13.05 -0.66
N ILE A 268 8.05 13.58 -1.76
CA ILE A 268 8.70 12.80 -2.83
C ILE A 268 9.84 11.95 -2.28
N SER A 269 10.74 12.54 -1.49
CA SER A 269 11.89 11.86 -0.90
C SER A 269 11.47 10.73 0.04
N GLN A 270 10.47 10.97 0.89
CA GLN A 270 9.94 9.97 1.82
C GLN A 270 9.31 8.80 1.07
N LEU A 271 8.45 9.10 0.08
CA LEU A 271 7.79 8.07 -0.71
C LEU A 271 8.79 7.26 -1.55
N TYR A 272 9.80 7.92 -2.13
CA TYR A 272 10.87 7.25 -2.87
C TYR A 272 11.60 6.24 -1.99
N ASN A 273 12.06 6.65 -0.80
CA ASN A 273 12.80 5.78 0.11
C ASN A 273 11.97 4.57 0.54
N PHE A 274 10.68 4.80 0.85
CA PHE A 274 9.75 3.74 1.18
C PHE A 274 9.55 2.77 0.01
N LEU A 275 9.07 3.25 -1.15
CA LEU A 275 8.78 2.38 -2.29
C LEU A 275 10.03 1.67 -2.84
N ASN A 276 11.20 2.31 -2.81
CA ASN A 276 12.46 1.68 -3.20
C ASN A 276 12.82 0.51 -2.26
N SER A 277 12.65 0.69 -0.95
CA SER A 277 12.81 -0.39 0.04
C SER A 277 11.80 -1.52 -0.17
N GLN A 278 10.53 -1.18 -0.43
CA GLN A 278 9.48 -2.17 -0.67
C GLN A 278 9.74 -2.99 -1.93
N THR A 279 10.10 -2.35 -3.05
CA THR A 279 10.35 -3.05 -4.32
C THR A 279 11.58 -3.96 -4.25
N ALA A 280 12.60 -3.60 -3.48
CA ALA A 280 13.74 -4.46 -3.19
C ALA A 280 13.33 -5.69 -2.37
N TRP A 281 12.56 -5.50 -1.30
CA TRP A 281 12.06 -6.59 -0.46
C TRP A 281 11.13 -7.56 -1.22
N LEU A 282 10.25 -7.01 -2.05
CA LEU A 282 9.33 -7.78 -2.90
C LEU A 282 10.03 -8.55 -4.03
N ALA A 283 11.33 -8.33 -4.28
CA ALA A 283 12.04 -9.02 -5.35
C ALA A 283 12.10 -10.54 -5.17
N SER A 284 12.02 -11.00 -3.93
CA SER A 284 12.00 -12.43 -3.56
C SER A 284 10.59 -13.01 -3.37
N LYS A 285 9.54 -12.21 -3.62
CA LYS A 285 8.14 -12.58 -3.36
C LYS A 285 7.40 -12.77 -4.68
N TYR A 286 6.49 -13.74 -4.71
CA TYR A 286 5.57 -13.89 -5.84
C TYR A 286 4.47 -12.86 -5.66
N VAL A 287 4.48 -11.75 -6.41
CA VAL A 287 3.45 -10.68 -6.37
C VAL A 287 3.01 -10.25 -7.79
N GLY A 288 3.34 -11.04 -8.81
CA GLY A 288 2.95 -10.76 -10.19
C GLY A 288 3.45 -9.39 -10.72
N ARG A 289 2.55 -8.66 -11.40
CA ARG A 289 2.86 -7.36 -12.03
C ARG A 289 2.94 -6.20 -11.04
N ASP A 290 2.50 -6.41 -9.80
CA ASP A 290 2.42 -5.38 -8.77
C ASP A 290 3.78 -4.74 -8.48
N ARG A 291 4.83 -5.57 -8.43
CA ARG A 291 6.22 -5.09 -8.26
C ARG A 291 6.62 -4.15 -9.40
N THR A 292 6.29 -4.46 -10.64
CA THR A 292 6.63 -3.62 -11.80
C THR A 292 5.93 -2.26 -11.73
N ILE A 293 4.66 -2.23 -11.30
CA ILE A 293 3.91 -0.97 -11.14
C ILE A 293 4.54 -0.11 -10.03
N LEU A 294 4.91 -0.73 -8.90
CA LEU A 294 5.62 -0.02 -7.83
C LEU A 294 7.01 0.49 -8.29
N GLN A 295 7.73 -0.27 -9.12
CA GLN A 295 8.99 0.19 -9.72
C GLN A 295 8.79 1.39 -10.65
N ASN A 296 7.68 1.46 -11.39
CA ASN A 296 7.36 2.64 -12.19
C ASN A 296 7.13 3.87 -11.29
N ALA A 297 6.46 3.70 -10.14
CA ALA A 297 6.30 4.77 -9.16
C ALA A 297 7.67 5.27 -8.63
N VAL A 298 8.57 4.34 -8.29
CA VAL A 298 9.96 4.68 -7.89
C VAL A 298 10.70 5.44 -8.98
N SER A 299 10.57 5.01 -10.23
CA SER A 299 11.19 5.68 -11.38
C SER A 299 10.71 7.12 -11.57
N LYS A 300 9.40 7.36 -11.43
CA LYS A 300 8.81 8.71 -11.49
C LYS A 300 9.38 9.61 -10.40
N LEU A 301 9.37 9.15 -9.14
CA LEU A 301 9.87 9.92 -8.00
C LEU A 301 11.36 10.25 -8.14
N ARG A 302 12.15 9.31 -8.66
CA ARG A 302 13.59 9.51 -8.92
C ARG A 302 13.88 10.68 -9.87
N THR A 303 12.95 11.05 -10.75
CA THR A 303 13.16 12.21 -11.66
C THR A 303 13.23 13.55 -10.93
N ARG A 304 12.91 13.58 -9.63
CA ARG A 304 12.86 14.77 -8.77
C ARG A 304 13.90 14.75 -7.63
N LEU A 305 14.78 13.76 -7.60
CA LEU A 305 15.84 13.59 -6.59
C LEU A 305 17.22 13.63 -7.26
#